data_AF-A0AAV2AFT7-F1
#
_entry.id   AF-A0AAV2AFT7-F1
#
_cell.length_a   1.000
_cell.length_b   1.000
_cell.length_c   1.000
_cell.angle_alpha   90.00
_cell.angle_beta   90.00
_cell.angle_gamma   90.00
#
_symmetry.space_group_name_H-M   'P 1'
#
loop_
_entity.id
_entity.type
_entity.pdbx_description
1 polymer ?
#
loop_
_entity_poly.entity_id
_entity_poly.type
_entity_poly.pdbx_seq_one_letter_code
_entity_poly.pdbx_strand_id
1 'polypeptide(L)'
;MSDTTSQNSSVTSISFRFVLKWTLKAKDLDYIRNNSDAPSLRSDLYQFKTVKGLRFYLELDFTNSIFHHGFLLRVIGSPWCFELDYAFIVDKERAYELKQSKPLSFLSSYHLPSPDDEDVTIHCVVNVCPAHPASSAVEVDVSLNECQNTVDIESMPDIIYPNNYSDEMVINFIRKGDIPDFTVNKAIKIIRDTEQHKCETLRIICIEYLMQNISAHSISQISKLALDYGLTHLKKKMLATNS
;
A
#
# COMPACT_ATOMS: atom_id res chain seq x y z
N MET A 1 52.46 26.78 -15.37
CA MET A 1 51.05 26.87 -15.00
C MET A 1 50.35 25.73 -15.71
N SER A 2 49.83 24.76 -14.96
CA SER A 2 49.06 23.63 -15.49
C SER A 2 47.75 23.63 -14.74
N ASP A 3 46.67 23.97 -15.45
CA ASP A 3 45.33 24.00 -14.91
C ASP A 3 44.83 22.57 -14.70
N THR A 4 44.67 22.19 -13.43
CA THR A 4 43.91 21.00 -13.05
C THR A 4 42.42 21.33 -13.12
N THR A 5 41.76 20.97 -14.21
CA THR A 5 40.30 20.87 -14.26
C THR A 5 39.85 19.74 -13.32
N SER A 6 39.24 20.09 -12.18
CA SER A 6 38.54 19.13 -11.34
C SER A 6 37.27 18.67 -12.06
N GLN A 7 37.23 17.43 -12.54
CA GLN A 7 35.99 16.80 -12.96
C GLN A 7 35.15 16.52 -11.71
N ASN A 8 34.12 17.35 -11.48
CA ASN A 8 33.05 17.03 -10.54
C ASN A 8 32.17 15.94 -11.16
N SER A 9 32.41 14.67 -10.83
CA SER A 9 31.48 13.59 -11.13
C SER A 9 30.40 13.56 -10.04
N SER A 10 29.21 14.09 -10.32
CA SER A 10 28.03 13.88 -9.48
C SER A 10 27.37 12.56 -9.88
N VAL A 11 27.30 11.61 -8.96
CA VAL A 11 26.50 10.38 -9.12
C VAL A 11 25.09 10.68 -8.63
N THR A 12 24.12 10.75 -9.53
CA THR A 12 22.68 10.75 -9.20
C THR A 12 22.13 9.35 -9.33
N SER A 13 21.73 8.73 -8.21
CA SER A 13 20.98 7.47 -8.23
C SER A 13 19.54 7.77 -8.64
N ILE A 14 19.06 7.09 -9.68
CA ILE A 14 17.66 7.14 -10.09
C ILE A 14 16.91 6.15 -9.21
N SER A 15 15.87 6.59 -8.49
CA SER A 15 14.95 5.69 -7.78
C SER A 15 13.54 5.84 -8.35
N PHE A 16 12.80 4.73 -8.34
CA PHE A 16 11.40 4.68 -8.73
C PHE A 16 10.54 4.35 -7.52
N ARG A 17 9.33 4.89 -7.48
CA ARG A 17 8.35 4.63 -6.43
C ARG A 17 7.02 4.29 -7.09
N PHE A 18 6.50 3.11 -6.78
CA PHE A 18 5.29 2.57 -7.37
C PHE A 18 4.21 2.42 -6.32
N VAL A 19 3.03 3.00 -6.58
CA VAL A 19 1.81 2.74 -5.82
C VAL A 19 1.06 1.62 -6.50
N LEU A 20 0.96 0.47 -5.83
CA LEU A 20 0.38 -0.75 -6.41
C LEU A 20 -0.91 -1.13 -5.68
N LYS A 21 -1.88 -1.58 -6.48
CA LYS A 21 -3.14 -2.16 -6.03
C LYS A 21 -3.27 -3.55 -6.63
N TRP A 22 -3.40 -4.56 -5.77
CA TRP A 22 -3.56 -5.95 -6.18
C TRP A 22 -4.81 -6.53 -5.52
N THR A 23 -5.82 -6.82 -6.33
CA THR A 23 -7.09 -7.36 -5.88
C THR A 23 -7.08 -8.89 -5.96
N LEU A 24 -7.51 -9.52 -4.88
CA LEU A 24 -7.58 -10.96 -4.65
C LEU A 24 -8.99 -11.34 -4.20
N LYS A 25 -9.31 -12.64 -4.24
CA LYS A 25 -10.51 -13.15 -3.57
C LYS A 25 -10.22 -13.46 -2.10
N ALA A 26 -11.15 -13.13 -1.22
CA ALA A 26 -11.04 -13.44 0.21
C ALA A 26 -10.85 -14.94 0.46
N LYS A 27 -11.49 -15.81 -0.34
CA LYS A 27 -11.26 -17.26 -0.30
C LYS A 27 -9.83 -17.69 -0.61
N ASP A 28 -9.09 -16.95 -1.43
CA ASP A 28 -7.68 -17.28 -1.75
C ASP A 28 -6.80 -17.00 -0.54
N LEU A 29 -7.09 -15.91 0.19
CA LEU A 29 -6.44 -15.60 1.46
C LEU A 29 -6.77 -16.64 2.54
N ASP A 30 -8.01 -17.12 2.57
CA ASP A 30 -8.43 -18.18 3.50
C ASP A 30 -7.74 -19.51 3.19
N TYR A 31 -7.65 -19.85 1.90
CA TYR A 31 -6.96 -21.04 1.43
C TYR A 31 -5.50 -21.06 1.86
N ILE A 32 -4.73 -20.00 1.60
CA ILE A 32 -3.31 -19.96 2.00
C ILE A 32 -3.12 -19.91 3.52
N ARG A 33 -4.09 -19.37 4.27
CA ARG A 33 -4.04 -19.33 5.73
C ARG A 33 -4.26 -20.71 6.35
N ASN A 34 -5.20 -21.47 5.81
CA ASN A 34 -5.66 -22.74 6.40
C ASN A 34 -4.89 -23.96 5.88
N ASN A 35 -4.12 -23.82 4.79
CA ASN A 35 -3.36 -24.91 4.20
C ASN A 35 -1.86 -24.61 4.26
N SER A 36 -1.12 -25.34 5.09
CA SER A 36 0.33 -25.16 5.25
C SER A 36 1.13 -25.37 3.96
N ASP A 37 0.59 -26.18 3.05
CA ASP A 37 1.23 -26.56 1.79
C ASP A 37 0.70 -25.73 0.60
N ALA A 38 -0.13 -24.71 0.87
CA ALA A 38 -0.62 -23.85 -0.19
C ALA A 38 0.52 -23.06 -0.84
N PRO A 39 0.52 -22.96 -2.18
CA PRO A 39 1.47 -22.10 -2.87
C PRO A 39 1.23 -20.63 -2.53
N SER A 40 2.30 -19.84 -2.54
CA SER A 40 2.24 -18.39 -2.47
C SER A 40 1.31 -17.83 -3.55
N LEU A 41 0.50 -16.83 -3.20
CA LEU A 41 -0.23 -16.06 -4.20
C LEU A 41 0.75 -15.09 -4.88
N ARG A 42 0.64 -14.94 -6.20
CA ARG A 42 1.45 -14.01 -6.98
C ARG A 42 0.58 -13.03 -7.73
N SER A 43 0.95 -11.75 -7.73
CA SER A 43 0.37 -10.78 -8.64
C SER A 43 0.81 -11.06 -10.08
N ASP A 44 0.30 -10.28 -11.04
CA ASP A 44 0.90 -10.22 -12.37
C ASP A 44 2.38 -9.77 -12.32
N LEU A 45 3.13 -10.09 -13.36
CA LEU A 45 4.49 -9.63 -13.57
C LEU A 45 4.47 -8.21 -14.13
N TYR A 46 4.93 -7.23 -13.36
CA TYR A 46 5.08 -5.86 -13.80
C TYR A 46 6.41 -5.69 -14.54
N GLN A 47 6.38 -5.18 -15.77
CA GLN A 47 7.56 -4.95 -16.60
C GLN A 47 7.62 -3.50 -17.07
N PHE A 48 8.69 -2.77 -16.72
CA PHE A 48 8.86 -1.38 -17.13
C PHE A 48 9.68 -1.30 -18.43
N LYS A 49 9.03 -1.06 -19.57
CA LYS A 49 9.68 -1.16 -20.90
C LYS A 49 10.81 -0.16 -21.10
N THR A 50 10.73 1.00 -20.46
CA THR A 50 11.73 2.08 -20.60
C THR A 50 12.95 1.91 -19.71
N VAL A 51 12.93 0.96 -18.76
CA VAL A 51 14.04 0.68 -17.85
C VAL A 51 14.44 -0.77 -18.00
N LYS A 52 15.59 -1.00 -18.66
CA LYS A 52 16.08 -2.35 -18.96
C LYS A 52 16.15 -3.21 -17.70
N GLY A 53 15.50 -4.37 -17.75
CA GLY A 53 15.55 -5.37 -16.69
C GLY A 53 14.70 -5.05 -15.47
N LEU A 54 13.96 -3.93 -15.41
CA LEU A 54 13.06 -3.67 -14.29
C LEU A 54 11.77 -4.49 -14.44
N ARG A 55 11.80 -5.68 -13.83
CA ARG A 55 10.67 -6.62 -13.77
C ARG A 55 10.49 -7.16 -12.36
N PHE A 56 9.25 -7.18 -11.87
CA PHE A 56 8.94 -7.68 -10.54
C PHE A 56 7.46 -8.08 -10.39
N TYR A 57 7.16 -8.90 -9.39
CA TYR A 57 5.81 -9.22 -8.96
C TYR A 57 5.71 -9.17 -7.43
N LEU A 58 4.49 -9.12 -6.92
CA LEU A 58 4.19 -9.24 -5.50
C LEU A 58 3.89 -10.69 -5.16
N GLU A 59 4.47 -11.19 -4.08
CA GLU A 59 4.23 -12.53 -3.56
C GLU A 59 3.65 -12.43 -2.15
N LEU A 60 2.54 -13.12 -1.92
CA LEU A 60 1.85 -13.16 -0.63
C LEU A 60 1.82 -14.59 -0.10
N ASP A 61 2.34 -14.74 1.10
CA ASP A 61 2.30 -15.98 1.89
C ASP A 61 1.53 -15.80 3.18
N PHE A 62 1.15 -16.91 3.79
CA PHE A 62 0.80 -16.96 5.19
C PHE A 62 1.88 -17.72 5.97
N THR A 63 2.47 -17.06 6.98
CA THR A 63 3.45 -17.69 7.86
C THR A 63 2.82 -17.91 9.23
N ASN A 64 2.86 -19.17 9.67
CA ASN A 64 2.49 -19.56 11.02
C ASN A 64 3.74 -19.99 11.80
N SER A 65 4.63 -19.04 12.06
CA SER A 65 5.87 -19.27 12.80
C SER A 65 5.79 -18.67 14.21
N ILE A 66 6.69 -19.11 15.09
CA ILE A 66 6.80 -18.59 16.46
C ILE A 66 7.09 -17.07 16.46
N PHE A 67 7.79 -16.57 15.44
CA PHE A 67 8.21 -15.17 15.35
C PHE A 67 7.23 -14.28 14.58
N HIS A 68 6.47 -14.87 13.65
CA HIS A 68 5.52 -14.18 12.79
C HIS A 68 4.30 -15.07 12.54
N HIS A 69 3.14 -14.58 12.95
CA HIS A 69 1.84 -15.18 12.67
C HIS A 69 1.02 -14.21 11.84
N GLY A 70 0.91 -14.45 10.53
CA GLY A 70 0.17 -13.58 9.64
C GLY A 70 0.61 -13.66 8.19
N PHE A 71 0.01 -12.80 7.38
CA PHE A 71 0.36 -12.65 5.97
C PHE A 71 1.70 -11.93 5.81
N LEU A 72 2.51 -12.39 4.86
CA LEU A 72 3.80 -11.82 4.51
C LEU A 72 3.80 -11.43 3.03
N LEU A 73 3.86 -10.13 2.75
CA LEU A 73 4.00 -9.60 1.40
C LEU A 73 5.47 -9.35 1.06
N ARG A 74 5.93 -9.89 -0.06
CA ARG A 74 7.28 -9.70 -0.61
C ARG A 74 7.21 -9.15 -2.03
N VAL A 75 8.27 -8.45 -2.43
CA VAL A 75 8.50 -8.03 -3.81
C VAL A 75 9.59 -8.93 -4.37
N ILE A 76 9.30 -9.66 -5.43
CA ILE A 76 10.24 -10.56 -6.10
C ILE A 76 10.56 -9.98 -7.47
N GLY A 77 11.84 -9.74 -7.75
CA GLY A 77 12.29 -9.13 -8.99
C GLY A 77 13.80 -9.22 -9.18
N SER A 78 14.27 -8.72 -10.32
CA SER A 78 15.65 -8.91 -10.81
C SER A 78 16.12 -7.67 -11.56
N PRO A 79 17.43 -7.37 -11.66
CA PRO A 79 18.40 -7.20 -10.58
C PRO A 79 18.28 -5.76 -10.03
N TRP A 80 17.19 -5.48 -9.34
CA TRP A 80 16.96 -4.19 -8.70
C TRP A 80 16.83 -4.39 -7.19
N CYS A 81 17.17 -3.36 -6.43
CA CYS A 81 16.89 -3.32 -5.01
C CYS A 81 15.44 -2.87 -4.83
N PHE A 82 14.61 -3.77 -4.31
CA PHE A 82 13.20 -3.51 -4.02
C PHE A 82 13.01 -3.31 -2.52
N GLU A 83 12.33 -2.24 -2.14
CA GLU A 83 11.90 -1.98 -0.78
C GLU A 83 10.39 -1.75 -0.77
N LEU A 84 9.68 -2.58 -0.01
CA LEU A 84 8.25 -2.38 0.26
C LEU A 84 8.12 -1.35 1.39
N ASP A 85 7.67 -0.13 1.15
CA ASP A 85 7.62 0.89 2.22
C ASP A 85 6.52 0.58 3.24
N TYR A 86 5.33 0.28 2.74
CA TYR A 86 4.20 -0.17 3.53
C TYR A 86 3.26 -1.02 2.68
N ALA A 87 2.41 -1.78 3.35
CA ALA A 87 1.32 -2.50 2.73
C ALA A 87 0.16 -2.65 3.72
N PHE A 88 -1.06 -2.59 3.20
CA PHE A 88 -2.28 -2.86 3.97
C PHE A 88 -3.33 -3.50 3.06
N ILE A 89 -4.25 -4.24 3.67
CA ILE A 89 -5.41 -4.83 3.01
C ILE A 89 -6.59 -3.89 3.18
N VAL A 90 -7.32 -3.64 2.11
CA VAL A 90 -8.64 -3.02 2.11
C VAL A 90 -9.67 -4.11 1.87
N ASP A 91 -10.58 -4.27 2.81
CA ASP A 91 -11.74 -5.15 2.72
C ASP A 91 -12.98 -4.31 3.02
N LYS A 92 -13.85 -4.16 2.01
CA LYS A 92 -15.02 -3.26 2.04
C LYS A 92 -14.62 -1.85 2.51
N GLU A 93 -15.13 -1.44 3.68
CA GLU A 93 -14.94 -0.11 4.28
C GLU A 93 -13.86 -0.11 5.38
N ARG A 94 -13.05 -1.18 5.47
CA ARG A 94 -12.04 -1.36 6.52
C ARG A 94 -10.65 -1.51 5.92
N ALA A 95 -9.65 -1.07 6.67
CA ALA A 95 -8.24 -1.28 6.32
C ALA A 95 -7.48 -1.99 7.44
N TYR A 96 -6.56 -2.86 7.05
CA TYR A 96 -5.85 -3.75 7.95
C TYR A 96 -4.37 -3.80 7.61
N GLU A 97 -3.55 -3.81 8.64
CA GLU A 97 -2.10 -3.88 8.50
C GLU A 97 -1.67 -5.19 7.83
N LEU A 98 -0.81 -5.08 6.81
CA LEU A 98 -0.17 -6.22 6.14
C LEU A 98 1.36 -6.16 6.28
N LYS A 99 1.94 -4.96 6.23
CA LYS A 99 3.33 -4.69 6.60
C LYS A 99 3.37 -3.57 7.63
N GLN A 100 4.10 -3.82 8.71
CA GLN A 100 4.29 -2.83 9.75
C GLN A 100 4.96 -1.57 9.23
N SER A 101 4.34 -0.42 9.50
CA SER A 101 4.91 0.89 9.20
C SER A 101 4.45 1.91 10.24
N LYS A 102 5.35 2.80 10.65
CA LYS A 102 5.05 3.83 11.65
C LYS A 102 3.83 4.70 11.26
N PRO A 103 3.67 5.14 10.00
CA PRO A 103 2.52 5.98 9.61
C PRO A 103 1.17 5.25 9.66
N LEU A 104 1.15 3.92 9.63
CA LEU A 104 -0.07 3.11 9.62
C LEU A 104 -0.19 2.22 10.86
N SER A 105 0.56 2.49 11.93
CA SER A 105 0.60 1.66 13.14
C SER A 105 -0.72 1.62 13.92
N PHE A 106 -1.71 2.42 13.52
CA PHE A 106 -3.07 2.39 14.05
C PHE A 106 -3.97 1.36 13.36
N LEU A 107 -3.55 0.80 12.22
CA LEU A 107 -4.30 -0.26 11.55
C LEU A 107 -4.23 -1.53 12.39
N SER A 108 -5.38 -2.21 12.52
CA SER A 108 -5.43 -3.53 13.15
C SER A 108 -4.92 -4.62 12.22
N SER A 109 -4.43 -5.71 12.77
CA SER A 109 -4.11 -6.92 11.99
C SER A 109 -5.35 -7.43 11.26
N TYR A 110 -5.13 -7.96 10.05
CA TYR A 110 -6.22 -8.53 9.26
C TYR A 110 -6.69 -9.85 9.89
N HIS A 111 -7.98 -9.89 10.21
CA HIS A 111 -8.68 -11.12 10.55
C HIS A 111 -9.67 -11.39 9.43
N LEU A 112 -9.46 -12.49 8.70
CA LEU A 112 -10.40 -12.86 7.65
C LEU A 112 -11.81 -13.00 8.24
N PRO A 113 -12.81 -12.30 7.67
CA PRO A 113 -14.20 -12.69 7.86
C PRO A 113 -14.47 -14.06 7.20
N SER A 114 -15.70 -14.56 7.32
CA SER A 114 -16.18 -15.80 6.67
C SER A 114 -15.64 -15.96 5.23
N PRO A 115 -15.29 -17.18 4.79
CA PRO A 115 -14.80 -17.44 3.44
C PRO A 115 -15.89 -17.18 2.39
N ASP A 116 -16.00 -15.91 1.98
CA ASP A 116 -16.92 -15.45 0.95
C ASP A 116 -16.14 -15.14 -0.36
N ASP A 117 -16.85 -15.02 -1.48
CA ASP A 117 -16.29 -14.68 -2.81
C ASP A 117 -15.92 -13.18 -2.98
N GLU A 118 -15.80 -12.47 -1.86
CA GLU A 118 -15.59 -11.03 -1.81
C GLU A 118 -14.18 -10.64 -2.25
N ASP A 119 -14.08 -9.45 -2.85
CA ASP A 119 -12.82 -8.88 -3.29
C ASP A 119 -12.11 -8.17 -2.13
N VAL A 120 -10.83 -8.49 -1.97
CA VAL A 120 -9.93 -7.82 -1.04
C VAL A 120 -8.79 -7.20 -1.84
N THR A 121 -8.42 -5.97 -1.51
CA THR A 121 -7.38 -5.24 -2.26
C THR A 121 -6.19 -4.96 -1.38
N ILE A 122 -5.03 -5.48 -1.77
CA ILE A 122 -3.75 -5.11 -1.20
C ILE A 122 -3.32 -3.78 -1.81
N HIS A 123 -3.09 -2.78 -0.96
CA HIS A 123 -2.50 -1.51 -1.33
C HIS A 123 -1.09 -1.42 -0.77
N CYS A 124 -0.11 -1.14 -1.61
CA CYS A 124 1.28 -1.04 -1.17
C CYS A 124 2.08 -0.01 -1.97
N VAL A 125 3.24 0.35 -1.41
CA VAL A 125 4.23 1.18 -2.09
C VAL A 125 5.55 0.43 -2.19
N VAL A 126 6.10 0.39 -3.39
CA VAL A 126 7.37 -0.26 -3.69
C VAL A 126 8.36 0.79 -4.18
N ASN A 127 9.44 1.00 -3.44
CA ASN A 127 10.61 1.72 -3.91
C ASN A 127 11.55 0.78 -4.64
N VAL A 128 12.15 1.28 -5.72
CA VAL A 128 13.06 0.53 -6.56
C VAL A 128 14.29 1.37 -6.85
N CYS A 129 15.46 0.84 -6.50
CA CYS A 129 16.74 1.48 -6.77
C CYS A 129 17.65 0.53 -7.57
N PRO A 130 18.54 1.05 -8.43
CA PRO A 130 19.54 0.24 -9.10
C PRO A 130 20.33 -0.53 -8.06
N ALA A 131 20.29 -1.86 -8.13
CA ALA A 131 21.26 -2.65 -7.40
C ALA A 131 22.62 -2.33 -8.01
N HIS A 132 23.62 -1.97 -7.20
CA HIS A 132 24.99 -2.01 -7.70
C HIS A 132 25.29 -3.49 -7.98
N PRO A 133 25.45 -3.91 -9.24
CA PRO A 133 25.73 -5.30 -9.49
C PRO A 133 27.10 -5.60 -8.89
N ALA A 134 27.16 -6.46 -7.87
CA ALA A 134 28.37 -7.21 -7.63
C ALA A 134 28.68 -7.95 -8.94
N SER A 135 29.94 -8.02 -9.36
CA SER A 135 30.38 -8.67 -10.61
C SER A 135 30.02 -10.16 -10.71
N SER A 136 29.41 -10.74 -9.67
CA SER A 136 28.95 -12.12 -9.53
C SER A 136 27.43 -12.26 -9.42
N ALA A 137 26.63 -11.21 -9.61
CA ALA A 137 25.18 -11.28 -9.50
C ALA A 137 24.62 -12.15 -10.64
N VAL A 138 24.22 -13.37 -10.30
CA VAL A 138 23.44 -14.24 -11.18
C VAL A 138 22.11 -13.54 -11.42
N GLU A 139 21.77 -13.25 -12.68
CA GLU A 139 20.43 -12.79 -13.02
C GLU A 139 19.43 -13.84 -12.50
N VAL A 140 18.67 -13.48 -11.47
CA VAL A 140 17.55 -14.33 -11.05
C VAL A 140 16.55 -14.24 -12.18
N ASP A 141 16.37 -15.36 -12.89
CA ASP A 141 15.34 -15.44 -13.91
C ASP A 141 13.98 -15.48 -13.20
N VAL A 142 13.22 -14.41 -13.38
CA VAL A 142 11.87 -14.30 -12.82
C VAL A 142 10.98 -15.16 -13.71
N SER A 143 10.91 -16.46 -13.41
CA SER A 143 10.10 -17.41 -14.17
C SER A 143 8.61 -17.10 -13.96
N LEU A 144 7.88 -16.89 -15.05
CA LEU A 144 6.42 -16.78 -15.02
C LEU A 144 5.80 -18.09 -14.52
N ASN A 145 4.82 -17.99 -13.63
CA ASN A 145 3.91 -19.11 -13.40
C ASN A 145 2.96 -19.25 -14.61
N GLU A 146 2.49 -20.46 -14.91
CA GLU A 146 1.66 -20.78 -16.09
C GLU A 146 0.38 -19.91 -16.24
N CYS A 147 -0.08 -19.27 -15.15
CA CYS A 147 -1.28 -18.42 -15.13
C CYS A 147 -0.99 -16.93 -14.85
N GLN A 148 0.28 -16.52 -14.80
CA GLN A 148 0.66 -15.14 -14.48
C GLN A 148 0.69 -14.28 -15.76
N ASN A 149 -0.05 -13.17 -15.79
CA ASN A 149 0.02 -12.25 -16.92
C ASN A 149 1.24 -11.32 -16.78
N THR A 150 1.69 -10.75 -17.90
CA THR A 150 2.66 -9.66 -17.91
C THR A 150 1.94 -8.34 -18.12
N VAL A 151 2.16 -7.39 -17.21
CA VAL A 151 1.67 -6.02 -17.31
C VAL A 151 2.81 -5.13 -17.75
N ASP A 152 2.75 -4.70 -19.01
CA ASP A 152 3.71 -3.78 -19.58
C ASP A 152 3.42 -2.34 -19.14
N ILE A 153 4.39 -1.72 -18.47
CA ILE A 153 4.36 -0.33 -18.06
C ILE A 153 5.26 0.44 -19.02
N GLU A 154 4.63 1.17 -19.97
CA GLU A 154 5.34 1.89 -21.03
C GLU A 154 6.03 3.16 -20.51
N SER A 155 5.37 3.85 -19.60
CA SER A 155 5.88 5.05 -18.93
C SER A 155 5.21 5.20 -17.56
N MET A 156 5.78 6.05 -16.71
CA MET A 156 5.09 6.40 -15.47
C MET A 156 3.80 7.13 -15.86
N PRO A 157 2.62 6.66 -15.46
CA PRO A 157 1.37 7.23 -15.94
C PRO A 157 1.30 8.72 -15.61
N ASP A 158 1.09 9.56 -16.62
CA ASP A 158 0.76 10.98 -16.45
C ASP A 158 -0.66 11.06 -15.88
N ILE A 159 -0.78 10.94 -14.54
CA ILE A 159 -2.06 11.10 -13.86
C ILE A 159 -2.42 12.60 -13.91
N ILE A 160 -3.27 12.96 -14.88
CA ILE A 160 -3.88 14.28 -15.00
C ILE A 160 -5.05 14.34 -14.01
N TYR A 161 -4.91 15.14 -12.96
CA TYR A 161 -6.00 15.41 -12.03
C TYR A 161 -6.90 16.55 -12.56
N PRO A 162 -8.20 16.52 -12.26
CA PRO A 162 -9.08 17.63 -12.57
C PRO A 162 -8.57 18.94 -11.92
N ASN A 163 -8.78 20.09 -12.57
CA ASN A 163 -8.24 21.40 -12.13
C ASN A 163 -8.67 21.85 -10.71
N ASN A 164 -9.67 21.21 -10.11
CA ASN A 164 -10.16 21.50 -8.75
C ASN A 164 -9.43 20.70 -7.64
N TYR A 165 -8.49 19.84 -8.02
CA TYR A 165 -7.73 19.02 -7.11
C TYR A 165 -6.53 19.81 -6.54
N SER A 166 -6.73 20.44 -5.38
CA SER A 166 -5.74 21.35 -4.77
C SER A 166 -5.09 20.83 -3.49
N ASP A 167 -5.63 19.77 -2.88
CA ASP A 167 -5.06 19.24 -1.64
C ASP A 167 -3.82 18.39 -1.92
N GLU A 168 -2.65 19.02 -1.73
CA GLU A 168 -1.33 18.44 -2.00
C GLU A 168 -1.12 17.11 -1.26
N MET A 169 -1.71 16.95 -0.07
CA MET A 169 -1.62 15.73 0.72
C MET A 169 -2.28 14.54 0.00
N VAL A 170 -3.48 14.78 -0.56
CA VAL A 170 -4.21 13.76 -1.31
C VAL A 170 -3.49 13.44 -2.61
N ILE A 171 -2.94 14.46 -3.29
CA ILE A 171 -2.15 14.28 -4.52
C ILE A 171 -0.92 13.42 -4.24
N ASN A 172 -0.17 13.72 -3.17
CA ASN A 172 1.02 12.96 -2.78
C ASN A 172 0.66 11.52 -2.40
N PHE A 173 -0.45 11.29 -1.70
CA PHE A 173 -0.93 9.93 -1.43
C PHE A 173 -1.25 9.16 -2.73
N ILE A 174 -1.95 9.76 -3.70
CA ILE A 174 -2.31 9.04 -4.93
C ILE A 174 -1.09 8.79 -5.82
N ARG A 175 -0.21 9.79 -5.99
CA ARG A 175 0.94 9.70 -6.92
C ARG A 175 2.10 8.90 -6.35
N LYS A 176 2.40 9.13 -5.07
CA LYS A 176 3.62 8.61 -4.42
C LYS A 176 3.28 7.62 -3.31
N GLY A 177 2.03 7.55 -2.87
CA GLY A 177 1.68 6.78 -1.69
C GLY A 177 2.21 7.42 -0.41
N ASP A 178 2.42 8.73 -0.39
CA ASP A 178 2.87 9.37 0.85
C ASP A 178 1.72 9.34 1.87
N ILE A 179 1.91 8.60 2.96
CA ILE A 179 0.93 8.56 4.06
C ILE A 179 0.98 9.90 4.80
N PRO A 180 -0.16 10.58 4.96
CA PRO A 180 -0.20 11.83 5.70
C PRO A 180 0.17 11.64 7.17
N ASP A 181 0.81 12.67 7.74
CA ASP A 181 0.87 12.81 9.20
C ASP A 181 -0.53 13.13 9.74
N PHE A 182 -1.23 12.09 10.17
CA PHE A 182 -2.63 12.16 10.56
C PHE A 182 -2.82 12.92 11.87
N THR A 183 -3.82 13.80 11.86
CA THR A 183 -4.44 14.37 13.05
C THR A 183 -5.95 14.19 12.90
N VAL A 184 -6.69 14.23 14.02
CA VAL A 184 -8.16 14.15 13.99
C VAL A 184 -8.75 15.17 13.02
N ASN A 185 -8.28 16.42 13.05
CA ASN A 185 -8.78 17.49 12.17
C ASN A 185 -8.49 17.22 10.69
N LYS A 186 -7.28 16.73 10.35
CA LYS A 186 -6.92 16.37 8.97
C LYS A 186 -7.77 15.22 8.45
N ALA A 187 -7.94 14.16 9.24
CA ALA A 187 -8.77 13.01 8.87
C ALA A 187 -10.24 13.42 8.64
N ILE A 188 -10.80 14.26 9.53
CA ILE A 188 -12.15 14.82 9.36
C ILE A 188 -12.25 15.62 8.05
N LYS A 189 -11.27 16.48 7.75
CA LYS A 189 -11.26 17.28 6.52
C LYS A 189 -11.28 16.40 5.28
N ILE A 190 -10.37 15.41 5.20
CA ILE A 190 -10.27 14.50 4.05
C ILE A 190 -11.58 13.73 3.82
N ILE A 191 -12.21 13.25 4.89
CA ILE A 191 -13.50 12.55 4.79
C ILE A 191 -14.57 13.48 4.23
N ARG A 192 -14.63 14.73 4.70
CA ARG A 192 -15.62 15.71 4.21
C ARG A 192 -15.44 16.04 2.74
N ASP A 193 -14.20 16.11 2.30
CA ASP A 193 -13.82 16.47 0.93
C ASP A 193 -13.71 15.24 0.01
N THR A 194 -14.07 14.02 0.49
CA THR A 194 -13.88 12.79 -0.29
C THR A 194 -14.63 12.80 -1.62
N GLU A 195 -15.82 13.40 -1.72
CA GLU A 195 -16.54 13.51 -3.00
C GLU A 195 -15.76 14.33 -4.05
N GLN A 196 -14.96 15.31 -3.60
CA GLN A 196 -14.11 16.11 -4.48
C GLN A 196 -12.86 15.33 -4.88
N HIS A 197 -12.33 14.54 -3.95
CA HIS A 197 -11.08 13.83 -4.12
C HIS A 197 -11.25 12.45 -4.80
N LYS A 198 -12.38 11.76 -4.63
CA LYS A 198 -12.60 10.40 -5.18
C LYS A 198 -11.49 9.40 -4.78
N CYS A 199 -10.87 9.59 -3.61
CA CYS A 199 -9.82 8.72 -3.08
C CYS A 199 -10.36 7.87 -1.92
N GLU A 200 -11.11 6.82 -2.25
CA GLU A 200 -11.78 5.98 -1.24
C GLU A 200 -10.80 5.30 -0.29
N THR A 201 -9.66 4.83 -0.80
CA THR A 201 -8.62 4.20 0.03
C THR A 201 -8.14 5.15 1.13
N LEU A 202 -7.89 6.43 0.82
CA LEU A 202 -7.45 7.40 1.82
C LEU A 202 -8.58 7.72 2.81
N ARG A 203 -9.83 7.78 2.35
CA ARG A 203 -11.01 7.91 3.23
C ARG A 203 -11.08 6.76 4.24
N ILE A 204 -10.92 5.52 3.79
CA ILE A 204 -10.92 4.33 4.66
C ILE A 204 -9.81 4.43 5.72
N ILE A 205 -8.58 4.79 5.32
CA ILE A 205 -7.47 4.97 6.27
C ILE A 205 -7.78 6.07 7.30
N CYS A 206 -8.40 7.18 6.88
CA CYS A 206 -8.83 8.24 7.79
C CYS A 206 -9.87 7.73 8.81
N ILE A 207 -10.80 6.88 8.38
CA ILE A 207 -11.80 6.29 9.27
C ILE A 207 -11.15 5.38 10.32
N GLU A 208 -10.22 4.51 9.91
CA GLU A 208 -9.46 3.66 10.86
C GLU A 208 -8.67 4.50 11.86
N TYR A 209 -8.01 5.56 11.39
CA TYR A 209 -7.30 6.48 12.27
C TYR A 209 -8.24 7.10 13.31
N LEU A 210 -9.41 7.60 12.88
CA LEU A 210 -10.39 8.18 13.80
C LEU A 210 -10.91 7.15 14.80
N MET A 211 -11.12 5.89 14.40
CA MET A 211 -11.57 4.83 15.29
C MET A 211 -10.60 4.54 16.46
N GLN A 212 -9.30 4.73 16.24
CA GLN A 212 -8.27 4.53 17.28
C GLN A 212 -7.98 5.80 18.10
N ASN A 213 -8.42 6.98 17.64
CA ASN A 213 -8.10 8.28 18.25
C ASN A 213 -9.35 9.01 18.78
N ILE A 214 -10.37 8.26 19.20
CA ILE A 214 -11.54 8.80 19.91
C ILE A 214 -11.10 9.22 21.31
N SER A 215 -11.37 10.48 21.67
CA SER A 215 -11.08 11.05 22.99
C SER A 215 -12.24 11.92 23.45
N ALA A 216 -12.26 12.31 24.73
CA ALA A 216 -13.27 13.22 25.27
C ALA A 216 -13.38 14.55 24.48
N HIS A 217 -12.28 15.03 23.93
CA HIS A 217 -12.23 16.29 23.16
C HIS A 217 -12.68 16.12 21.70
N SER A 218 -12.48 14.94 21.11
CA SER A 218 -12.77 14.67 19.69
C SER A 218 -14.12 13.99 19.46
N ILE A 219 -14.70 13.34 20.48
CA ILE A 219 -15.88 12.47 20.32
C ILE A 219 -17.09 13.19 19.71
N SER A 220 -17.35 14.44 20.08
CA SER A 220 -18.48 15.20 19.54
C SER A 220 -18.33 15.46 18.03
N GLN A 221 -17.12 15.84 17.60
CA GLN A 221 -16.83 16.11 16.19
C GLN A 221 -16.87 14.82 15.35
N ILE A 222 -16.27 13.75 15.87
CA ILE A 222 -16.26 12.42 15.23
C ILE A 222 -17.68 11.86 15.14
N SER A 223 -18.49 12.02 16.19
CA SER A 223 -19.90 11.59 16.21
C SER A 223 -20.72 12.29 15.14
N LYS A 224 -20.59 13.61 15.04
CA LYS A 224 -21.26 14.39 14.00
C LYS A 224 -20.83 13.93 12.60
N LEU A 225 -19.53 13.77 12.35
CA LEU A 225 -19.03 13.27 11.08
C LEU A 225 -19.61 11.89 10.73
N ALA A 226 -19.68 10.97 11.70
CA ALA A 226 -20.22 9.64 11.48
C ALA A 226 -21.70 9.67 11.07
N LEU A 227 -22.48 10.59 11.64
CA LEU A 227 -23.88 10.80 11.28
C LEU A 227 -24.01 11.39 9.88
N ASP A 228 -23.31 12.50 9.62
CA ASP A 228 -23.38 13.26 8.37
C ASP A 228 -22.98 12.41 7.15
N TYR A 229 -22.02 11.49 7.31
CA TYR A 229 -21.45 10.67 6.23
C TYR A 229 -21.78 9.17 6.34
N GLY A 230 -22.73 8.78 7.21
CA GLY A 230 -23.19 7.39 7.29
C GLY A 230 -22.12 6.36 7.75
N LEU A 231 -21.09 6.77 8.50
CA LEU A 231 -19.93 5.94 8.85
C LEU A 231 -20.26 4.93 9.96
N THR A 232 -20.87 3.81 9.59
CA THR A 232 -21.44 2.82 10.53
C THR A 232 -20.40 2.21 11.47
N HIS A 233 -19.19 1.91 10.98
CA HIS A 233 -18.12 1.34 11.79
C HIS A 233 -17.65 2.29 12.90
N LEU A 234 -17.55 3.58 12.58
CA LEU A 234 -17.19 4.63 13.54
C LEU A 234 -18.27 4.75 14.63
N LYS A 235 -19.56 4.73 14.24
CA LYS A 235 -20.69 4.73 15.19
C LYS A 235 -20.62 3.57 16.18
N LYS A 236 -20.40 2.35 15.68
CA LYS A 236 -20.28 1.15 16.53
C LYS A 236 -19.13 1.26 17.53
N LYS A 237 -17.96 1.75 17.09
CA LYS A 237 -16.80 1.93 17.98
C LYS A 237 -17.06 2.94 19.09
N MET A 238 -17.73 4.06 18.79
CA MET A 238 -18.08 5.08 19.80
C MET A 238 -19.04 4.54 20.87
N LEU A 239 -20.05 3.75 20.49
CA LEU A 239 -20.96 3.11 21.44
C LEU A 239 -20.22 2.18 22.41
N ALA A 240 -19.28 1.38 21.88
CA ALA A 240 -18.46 0.48 22.70
C ALA A 240 -17.47 1.20 23.64
N THR A 241 -17.15 2.48 23.36
CA THR A 241 -16.21 3.26 24.19
C THR A 241 -16.93 4.01 25.34
N ASN A 242 -18.25 4.18 25.26
CA ASN A 242 -19.08 4.82 26.28
C ASN A 242 -19.84 3.81 27.19
N SER A 243 -19.61 2.52 26.99
CA SER A 243 -20.18 1.41 27.78
C SER A 243 -19.17 0.95 28.82
#